data_AF-A0A6V7I078-F1
#
_entry.id   AF-A0A6V7I078-F1
#
_cell.length_a   1.000
_cell.length_b   1.000
_cell.length_c   1.000
_cell.angle_alpha   90.00
_cell.angle_beta   90.00
_cell.angle_gamma   90.00
#
_symmetry.space_group_name_H-M   'P 1'
#
loop_
_entity.id
_entity.type
_entity.pdbx_description
1 polymer ?
#
loop_
_entity_poly.entity_id
_entity_poly.type
_entity_poly.pdbx_seq_one_letter_code
_entity_poly.pdbx_strand_id
1 'polypeptide(L)'
;DVEKLGKQLGFTFDKKNLHNVSLGQGQEAIAEDAMDTSAVEGHWVILQNIHLVRSWLANLEKKMEQLSEQHPHVDYRLFISAEPNPDPHESIIPQ
;
A
#
# COMPACT_ATOMS: atom_id res chain seq x y z
N ASP A 1 -6.78 6.30 -12.98
CA ASP A 1 -6.00 5.09 -12.71
C ASP A 1 -4.64 5.52 -12.18
N VAL A 2 -4.26 5.00 -11.01
CA VAL A 2 -3.01 5.35 -10.32
C VAL A 2 -1.81 4.93 -11.16
N GLU A 3 -1.86 3.77 -11.82
CA GLU A 3 -0.73 3.30 -12.64
C GLU A 3 -0.49 4.20 -13.85
N LYS A 4 -1.58 4.63 -14.50
CA LYS A 4 -1.49 5.55 -15.65
C LYS A 4 -0.90 6.90 -15.22
N LEU A 5 -1.32 7.42 -14.07
CA LEU A 5 -0.77 8.65 -13.51
C LEU A 5 0.71 8.48 -13.12
N GLY A 6 1.04 7.38 -12.43
CA GLY A 6 2.41 7.02 -12.09
C GLY A 6 3.30 7.02 -13.32
N LYS A 7 2.86 6.38 -14.42
CA LYS A 7 3.60 6.36 -15.69
C LYS A 7 3.84 7.76 -16.25
N GLN A 8 2.87 8.67 -16.17
CA GLN A 8 3.03 10.06 -16.62
C GLN A 8 4.02 10.84 -15.75
N LEU A 9 4.12 10.51 -14.46
CA LEU A 9 5.01 11.12 -13.49
C LEU A 9 6.37 10.40 -13.37
N GLY A 10 6.57 9.32 -14.13
CA GLY A 10 7.83 8.57 -14.15
C GLY A 10 7.94 7.46 -13.10
N PHE A 11 6.85 7.08 -12.44
CA PHE A 11 6.71 5.91 -11.57
C PHE A 11 6.20 4.72 -12.38
N THR A 12 7.04 3.73 -12.60
CA THR A 12 6.77 2.60 -13.50
C THR A 12 7.44 1.33 -13.00
N PHE A 13 6.88 0.17 -13.36
CA PHE A 13 7.49 -1.13 -13.05
C PHE A 13 8.90 -1.28 -13.63
N ASP A 14 9.15 -0.78 -14.85
CA ASP A 14 10.47 -0.87 -15.51
C ASP A 14 11.57 -0.13 -14.73
N LYS A 15 11.21 0.99 -14.08
CA LYS A 15 12.12 1.76 -13.22
C LYS A 15 12.19 1.23 -11.79
N LYS A 16 11.42 0.19 -11.46
CA LYS A 16 11.32 -0.42 -10.12
C LYS A 16 10.97 0.58 -9.00
N ASN A 17 10.32 1.68 -9.36
CA ASN A 17 9.85 2.73 -8.44
C ASN A 17 8.32 2.73 -8.28
N LEU A 18 7.64 1.72 -8.82
CA LEU A 18 6.23 1.44 -8.63
C LEU A 18 6.08 -0.03 -8.21
N HIS A 19 5.51 -0.25 -7.04
CA HIS A 19 5.23 -1.57 -6.47
C HIS A 19 3.72 -1.77 -6.47
N ASN A 20 3.21 -2.76 -7.18
CA ASN A 20 1.79 -3.13 -7.16
C ASN A 20 1.65 -4.52 -6.57
N VAL A 21 0.96 -4.61 -5.42
CA VAL A 21 0.78 -5.84 -4.65
C VAL A 21 -0.71 -6.12 -4.51
N SER A 22 -1.17 -7.21 -5.12
CA SER A 22 -2.51 -7.76 -4.89
C SER A 22 -2.49 -8.64 -3.65
N LEU A 23 -3.21 -8.24 -2.61
CA LEU A 23 -3.23 -8.95 -1.33
C LEU A 23 -4.13 -10.18 -1.40
N GLY A 24 -3.61 -11.23 -0.77
CA GLY A 24 -4.21 -12.55 -0.58
C GLY A 24 -3.38 -13.29 0.46
N GLN A 25 -3.67 -14.56 0.70
CA GLN A 25 -2.96 -15.32 1.73
C GLN A 25 -1.44 -15.33 1.49
N GLY A 26 -0.67 -14.82 2.44
CA GLY A 26 0.80 -14.84 2.41
C GLY A 26 1.45 -13.69 1.63
N GLN A 27 0.68 -12.70 1.17
CA GLN A 27 1.21 -11.51 0.48
C GLN A 27 1.54 -10.35 1.42
N GLU A 28 1.20 -10.47 2.70
CA GLU A 28 1.36 -9.42 3.71
C GLU A 28 2.83 -9.01 3.85
N ALA A 29 3.75 -9.99 3.91
CA ALA A 29 5.18 -9.73 4.03
C ALA A 29 5.75 -8.98 2.80
N ILE A 30 5.26 -9.31 1.60
CA ILE A 30 5.68 -8.64 0.35
C ILE A 30 5.20 -7.19 0.34
N ALA A 31 4.00 -6.92 0.87
CA ALA A 31 3.48 -5.57 1.01
C ALA A 31 4.29 -4.76 2.04
N GLU A 32 4.65 -5.33 3.18
CA GLU A 32 5.49 -4.66 4.19
C GLU A 32 6.88 -4.31 3.64
N ASP A 33 7.54 -5.25 2.96
CA ASP A 33 8.85 -5.03 2.35
C ASP A 33 8.80 -3.94 1.25
N ALA A 34 7.72 -3.94 0.46
CA ALA A 34 7.49 -2.90 -0.55
C ALA A 34 7.31 -1.52 0.09
N MET A 35 6.57 -1.43 1.20
CA MET A 35 6.38 -0.18 1.94
C MET A 35 7.69 0.33 2.54
N ASP A 36 8.48 -0.53 3.18
CA ASP A 36 9.77 -0.15 3.76
C ASP A 36 10.74 0.38 2.70
N THR A 37 10.89 -0.36 1.61
CA THR A 37 11.75 0.05 0.49
C THR A 37 11.28 1.37 -0.10
N SER A 38 9.96 1.52 -0.28
CA SER A 38 9.40 2.71 -0.92
C SER A 38 9.46 3.95 -0.05
N ALA A 39 9.38 3.78 1.28
CA ALA A 39 9.50 4.88 2.22
C ALA A 39 10.92 5.47 2.23
N VAL A 40 11.95 4.65 2.01
CA VAL A 40 13.34 5.11 1.90
C VAL A 40 13.65 5.70 0.51
N GLU A 41 13.23 5.00 -0.54
CA GLU A 41 13.63 5.32 -1.92
C GLU A 41 12.66 6.28 -2.64
N GLY A 42 11.52 6.63 -2.03
CA GLY A 42 10.54 7.53 -2.64
C GLY A 42 9.67 6.89 -3.70
N HIS A 43 9.43 5.59 -3.61
CA HIS A 43 8.63 4.86 -4.59
C HIS A 43 7.13 4.95 -4.29
N TRP A 44 6.33 4.50 -5.25
CA TRP A 44 4.89 4.36 -5.10
C TRP A 44 4.52 2.92 -4.80
N VAL A 45 3.61 2.71 -3.86
CA VAL A 45 3.06 1.40 -3.52
C VAL A 45 1.56 1.42 -3.77
N ILE A 46 1.06 0.42 -4.47
CA ILE A 46 -0.36 0.16 -4.68
C ILE A 46 -0.67 -1.18 -4.01
N LEU A 47 -1.49 -1.15 -2.96
CA LEU A 47 -2.03 -2.34 -2.32
C LEU A 47 -3.46 -2.57 -2.81
N GLN A 48 -3.72 -3.75 -3.36
CA GLN A 48 -5.03 -4.14 -3.85
C GLN A 48 -5.64 -5.23 -2.98
N ASN A 49 -6.98 -5.28 -2.96
CA ASN A 49 -7.73 -6.31 -2.25
C ASN A 49 -7.47 -6.37 -0.74
N ILE A 50 -7.30 -5.23 -0.07
CA ILE A 50 -7.01 -5.17 1.37
C ILE A 50 -8.06 -5.90 2.23
N HIS A 51 -9.30 -5.97 1.73
CA HIS A 51 -10.43 -6.65 2.36
C HIS A 51 -10.26 -8.18 2.50
N LEU A 52 -9.33 -8.79 1.75
CA LEU A 52 -9.01 -10.22 1.84
C LEU A 52 -8.10 -10.56 3.02
N VAL A 53 -7.41 -9.57 3.59
CA VAL A 53 -6.41 -9.74 4.67
C VAL A 53 -6.80 -8.98 5.93
N ARG A 54 -8.05 -9.14 6.38
CA ARG A 54 -8.63 -8.37 7.51
C ARG A 54 -7.81 -8.45 8.79
N SER A 55 -7.28 -9.62 9.14
CA SER A 55 -6.46 -9.80 10.35
C SER A 55 -5.15 -9.01 10.31
N TRP A 56 -4.69 -8.62 9.11
CA TRP A 56 -3.46 -7.86 8.91
C TRP A 56 -3.68 -6.34 8.90
N LEU A 57 -4.93 -5.86 8.80
CA LEU A 57 -5.22 -4.42 8.75
C LEU A 57 -4.63 -3.64 9.94
N ALA A 58 -4.73 -4.18 11.16
CA ALA A 58 -4.14 -3.55 12.35
C ALA A 58 -2.60 -3.50 12.31
N ASN A 59 -1.94 -4.43 11.60
CA ASN A 59 -0.50 -4.38 11.40
C ASN A 59 -0.13 -3.34 10.33
N LEU A 60 -0.91 -3.26 9.26
CA LEU A 60 -0.76 -2.25 8.23
C LEU A 60 -0.90 -0.83 8.80
N GLU A 61 -1.90 -0.57 9.65
CA GLU A 61 -2.09 0.73 10.32
C GLU A 61 -0.84 1.13 11.13
N LYS A 62 -0.35 0.23 11.99
CA LYS A 62 0.86 0.46 12.77
C LYS A 62 2.07 0.74 11.89
N LYS A 63 2.19 0.02 10.76
CA LYS A 63 3.28 0.22 9.80
C LYS A 63 3.18 1.61 9.16
N MET A 64 1.99 2.05 8.77
CA MET A 64 1.77 3.39 8.22
C MET A 64 2.13 4.49 9.21
N GLU A 65 1.71 4.35 10.47
CA GLU A 65 2.05 5.27 11.55
C GLU A 65 3.56 5.33 11.78
N GLN A 66 4.21 4.16 11.94
CA GLN A 66 5.66 4.05 12.10
C GLN A 66 6.42 4.72 10.95
N LEU A 67 6.03 4.46 9.69
CA LEU A 67 6.70 5.06 8.53
C LEU A 67 6.48 6.57 8.47
N SER A 68 5.31 7.08 8.90
CA SER A 68 5.04 8.51 8.98
C SER A 68 5.95 9.21 10.00
N GLU A 69 6.18 8.59 11.16
CA GLU A 69 7.08 9.12 12.19
C GLU A 69 8.56 9.14 11.76
N GLN A 70 8.93 8.21 10.87
CA GLN A 70 10.31 8.10 10.36
C GLN A 70 10.66 9.14 9.28
N HIS A 71 9.76 10.08 8.98
CA HIS A 71 9.96 11.11 7.95
C HIS A 71 10.31 10.47 6.59
N PRO A 72 9.34 9.79 5.95
CA PRO A 72 9.57 9.05 4.73
C PRO A 72 9.95 10.00 3.60
N HIS A 73 10.53 9.44 2.53
CA HIS A 73 10.91 10.19 1.35
C HIS A 73 9.72 11.02 0.81
N VAL A 74 10.00 12.25 0.37
CA VAL A 74 8.96 13.22 -0.04
C VAL A 74 8.06 12.74 -1.19
N ASP A 75 8.58 11.84 -2.03
CA ASP A 75 7.86 11.22 -3.15
C ASP A 75 7.15 9.91 -2.80
N TYR A 76 7.34 9.37 -1.58
CA TYR A 76 6.68 8.14 -1.15
C TYR A 76 5.16 8.30 -1.16
N ARG A 77 4.46 7.39 -1.84
CA ARG A 77 3.00 7.36 -1.89
C ARG A 77 2.50 5.94 -1.68
N LEU A 78 1.50 5.79 -0.83
CA LEU A 78 0.77 4.53 -0.61
C LEU A 78 -0.68 4.70 -1.09
N PHE A 79 -1.10 3.83 -2.00
CA PHE A 79 -2.47 3.75 -2.50
C PHE A 79 -3.07 2.41 -2.09
N ILE A 80 -4.30 2.42 -1.60
CA ILE A 80 -4.98 1.21 -1.12
C ILE A 80 -6.32 1.09 -1.84
N SER A 81 -6.67 -0.13 -2.27
CA SER A 81 -8.00 -0.45 -2.79
C SER A 81 -8.64 -1.62 -2.04
N ALA A 82 -9.95 -1.49 -1.82
CA ALA A 82 -10.79 -2.43 -1.11
C ALA A 82 -12.16 -2.51 -1.82
N GLU A 83 -12.79 -3.69 -1.81
CA GLU A 83 -14.21 -3.81 -2.14
C GLU A 83 -15.03 -3.57 -0.87
N PRO A 84 -16.18 -2.85 -0.93
CA PRO A 84 -17.01 -2.59 0.24
C PRO A 84 -17.49 -3.89 0.90
N ASN A 85 -17.52 -3.91 2.22
CA ASN A 85 -18.09 -5.04 2.95
C ASN A 85 -19.62 -5.08 2.71
N PRO A 86 -20.21 -6.25 2.38
CA PRO A 86 -21.66 -6.38 2.32
C PRO A 86 -22.35 -6.05 3.66
N ASP A 87 -21.65 -6.15 4.79
CA ASP A 87 -22.13 -5.62 6.07
C ASP A 87 -21.69 -4.15 6.27
N PRO A 88 -22.62 -3.19 6.32
CA PRO A 88 -22.30 -1.76 6.50
C PRO A 88 -21.78 -1.41 7.89
N HIS A 89 -21.83 -2.33 8.87
CA HIS A 89 -21.37 -2.09 10.23
C HIS A 89 -19.92 -2.52 10.49
N GLU A 90 -19.28 -3.21 9.54
CA GLU A 90 -17.89 -3.64 9.64
C GLU A 90 -16.98 -2.77 8.75
N SER A 91 -16.19 -1.89 9.36
CA SER A 91 -15.16 -1.15 8.62
C SER A 91 -14.03 -2.09 8.19
N ILE A 92 -13.77 -2.09 6.89
CA ILE A 92 -12.63 -2.77 6.24
C ILE A 92 -11.57 -1.76 5.77
N ILE A 93 -11.80 -0.48 6.07
CA ILE A 93 -10.86 0.60 5.81
C ILE A 93 -10.23 0.96 7.15
N PRO A 94 -8.90 1.03 7.23
CA PRO A 94 -8.22 1.50 8.42
C PRO A 94 -8.71 2.91 8.80
N GLN A 95 -8.99 3.14 10.09
CA GLN A 95 -9.55 4.40 10.61
C GLN A 95 -8.49 5.35 11.13
#